data_AF-A0A8I6S605-F1
#
_entry.id   AF-A0A8I6S605-F1
#
_cell.length_a   1.000
_cell.length_b   1.000
_cell.length_c   1.000
_cell.angle_alpha   90.00
_cell.angle_beta   90.00
_cell.angle_gamma   90.00
#
_symmetry.space_group_name_H-M   'P 1'
#
loop_
_entity.id
_entity.type
_entity.pdbx_description
1 polymer ?
#
loop_
_entity_poly.entity_id
_entity_poly.type
_entity_poly.pdbx_seq_one_letter_code
_entity_poly.pdbx_strand_id
1 'polypeptide(L)'
;MLDTWSKPVDPFEADCLKKQWQEYSDIYLTQDALSEHSAVILRELNGALGHQSFMIGNVPTEVDEVMFQRLSHLMAKLSLYEKEMYIHLSRWFNTMQFKMVSPAQSTVLFSRSLLY
;
A
#
# COMPACT_ATOMS: atom_id res chain seq x y z
N MET A 1 -8.67 -18.78 -24.68
CA MET A 1 -9.54 -17.82 -23.97
C MET A 1 -8.59 -16.80 -23.39
N LEU A 2 -8.58 -15.60 -23.99
CA LEU A 2 -7.47 -14.64 -23.95
C LEU A 2 -7.33 -13.99 -22.57
N ASP A 3 -6.11 -14.02 -22.02
CA ASP A 3 -5.65 -13.18 -20.91
C ASP A 3 -5.94 -11.71 -21.26
N THR A 4 -6.85 -11.10 -20.50
CA THR A 4 -7.18 -9.68 -20.61
C THR A 4 -6.06 -8.86 -19.97
N TRP A 5 -5.09 -8.48 -20.80
CA TRP A 5 -4.22 -7.30 -20.75
C TRP A 5 -4.33 -6.40 -19.50
N SER A 6 -3.59 -6.71 -18.45
CA SER A 6 -2.93 -5.63 -17.70
C SER A 6 -1.81 -5.12 -18.60
N LYS A 7 -2.03 -4.00 -19.30
CA LYS A 7 -0.94 -3.39 -20.07
C LYS A 7 0.22 -3.12 -19.11
N PRO A 8 1.46 -3.53 -19.44
CA PRO A 8 2.61 -3.15 -18.64
C PRO A 8 2.69 -1.62 -18.63
N VAL A 9 2.96 -1.04 -17.45
CA VAL A 9 3.21 0.39 -17.29
C VAL A 9 4.37 0.75 -18.21
N ASP A 10 4.27 1.86 -18.93
CA ASP A 10 5.33 2.32 -19.80
C ASP A 10 6.63 2.50 -18.98
N PRO A 11 7.82 2.10 -19.46
CA PRO A 11 9.04 2.18 -18.66
C PRO A 11 9.37 3.59 -18.14
N PHE A 12 9.10 4.61 -18.95
CA PHE A 12 9.31 6.00 -18.53
C PHE A 12 8.29 6.42 -17.48
N GLU A 13 7.02 6.02 -17.64
CA GLU A 13 5.99 6.21 -16.63
C GLU A 13 6.34 5.52 -15.31
N ALA A 14 6.86 4.29 -15.37
CA ALA A 14 7.28 3.53 -14.20
C ALA A 14 8.43 4.23 -13.45
N ASP A 15 9.42 4.77 -14.15
CA ASP A 15 10.51 5.53 -13.55
C ASP A 15 10.03 6.85 -12.91
N CYS A 16 9.06 7.52 -13.53
CA CYS A 16 8.46 8.73 -12.97
C CYS A 16 7.67 8.42 -11.68
N LEU A 17 6.83 7.37 -11.72
CA LEU A 17 6.07 6.91 -10.56
C LEU A 17 7.01 6.44 -9.44
N LYS A 18 8.13 5.77 -9.77
CA LYS A 18 9.14 5.38 -8.79
C LYS A 18 9.64 6.60 -8.01
N LYS A 19 10.09 7.64 -8.72
CA LYS A 19 10.58 8.88 -8.11
C LYS A 19 9.50 9.59 -7.30
N GLN A 20 8.30 9.69 -7.85
CA GLN A 20 7.16 10.31 -7.16
C GLN A 20 6.89 9.64 -5.82
N TRP A 21 6.80 8.31 -5.78
CA TRP A 21 6.50 7.60 -4.55
C TRP A 21 7.66 7.62 -3.56
N GLN A 22 8.91 7.63 -4.04
CA GLN A 22 10.07 7.84 -3.19
C GLN A 22 10.00 9.20 -2.49
N GLU A 23 9.80 10.28 -3.25
CA GLU A 23 9.66 11.64 -2.71
C GLU A 23 8.46 11.75 -1.75
N TYR A 24 7.31 11.19 -2.13
CA TYR A 24 6.13 11.14 -1.25
C TYR A 24 6.45 10.46 0.08
N SER A 25 7.17 9.32 0.03
CA SER A 25 7.54 8.58 1.24
C SER A 25 8.50 9.34 2.15
N ASP A 26 9.41 10.13 1.57
CA ASP A 26 10.40 10.89 2.31
C ASP A 26 9.79 12.14 2.97
N ILE A 27 8.74 12.71 2.39
CA ILE A 27 8.07 13.90 2.92
C ILE A 27 6.95 13.50 3.91
N TYR A 28 6.03 12.63 3.48
CA TYR A 28 4.77 12.39 4.18
C TYR A 28 4.77 11.16 5.07
N LEU A 29 5.64 10.18 4.82
CA LEU A 29 5.73 8.97 5.64
C LEU A 29 6.82 9.04 6.71
N THR A 30 7.14 10.26 7.15
CA THR A 30 7.94 10.51 8.35
C THR A 30 7.08 10.33 9.61
N GLN A 31 7.70 10.05 10.75
CA GLN A 31 6.95 9.81 12.00
C GLN A 31 6.10 11.03 12.39
N ASP A 32 6.63 12.24 12.22
CA ASP A 32 5.95 13.48 12.56
C ASP A 32 4.74 13.71 11.64
N ALA A 33 4.93 13.64 10.32
CA ALA A 33 3.85 13.85 9.35
C ALA A 33 2.74 12.78 9.46
N LEU A 34 3.10 11.52 9.70
CA LEU A 34 2.12 10.46 9.94
C LEU A 34 1.30 10.72 11.21
N SER A 35 1.90 11.31 12.25
CA SER A 35 1.17 11.61 13.48
C SER A 35 0.14 12.72 13.30
N GLU A 36 0.46 13.75 12.50
CA GLU A 36 -0.38 14.92 12.29
C GLU A 36 -1.44 14.71 11.21
N HIS A 37 -1.11 13.96 10.15
CA HIS A 37 -1.92 13.91 8.92
C HIS A 37 -2.32 12.49 8.50
N SER A 38 -2.22 11.49 9.40
CA SER A 38 -2.55 10.08 9.11
C SER A 38 -3.84 9.86 8.31
N ALA A 39 -4.95 10.48 8.70
CA ALA A 39 -6.24 10.28 8.02
C ALA A 39 -6.28 10.82 6.57
N VAL A 40 -5.49 11.85 6.26
CA VAL A 40 -5.37 12.37 4.89
C VAL A 40 -4.50 11.41 4.08
N ILE A 41 -3.33 11.06 4.59
CA ILE A 41 -2.37 10.15 3.95
C ILE A 41 -3.00 8.79 3.65
N LEU A 42 -3.68 8.18 4.63
CA LEU A 42 -4.35 6.89 4.45
C LEU A 42 -5.41 6.92 3.34
N ARG A 43 -6.14 8.03 3.22
CA ARG A 43 -7.17 8.22 2.19
C ARG A 43 -6.56 8.38 0.80
N GLU A 44 -5.49 9.17 0.69
CA GLU A 44 -4.75 9.37 -0.57
C GLU A 44 -4.16 8.05 -1.06
N LEU A 45 -3.45 7.33 -0.19
CA LEU A 45 -2.86 6.02 -0.54
C LEU A 45 -3.93 4.99 -0.91
N ASN A 46 -5.05 4.96 -0.19
CA ASN A 46 -6.17 4.11 -0.54
C ASN A 46 -6.75 4.44 -1.92
N GLY A 47 -6.87 5.73 -2.25
CA GLY A 47 -7.30 6.19 -3.58
C GLY A 47 -6.33 5.78 -4.68
N ALA A 48 -5.03 5.98 -4.45
CA ALA A 48 -3.98 5.59 -5.40
C ALA A 48 -3.98 4.09 -5.70
N LEU A 49 -4.23 3.24 -4.70
CA LEU A 49 -4.32 1.79 -4.83
C LEU A 49 -5.68 1.28 -5.33
N GLY A 50 -6.64 2.18 -5.57
CA GLY A 50 -7.98 1.82 -6.04
C GLY A 50 -7.99 1.18 -7.43
N HIS A 51 -7.03 1.55 -8.28
CA HIS A 51 -6.94 1.08 -9.68
C HIS A 51 -5.74 0.19 -9.98
N GLN A 52 -4.85 -0.03 -9.00
CA GLN A 52 -3.62 -0.79 -9.17
C GLN A 52 -3.34 -1.68 -7.96
N SER A 53 -2.63 -2.78 -8.19
CA SER A 53 -2.34 -3.75 -7.12
C SER A 53 -1.20 -3.28 -6.19
N PHE A 54 -0.25 -2.53 -6.75
CA PHE A 54 0.98 -2.00 -6.15
C PHE A 54 1.19 -0.54 -6.55
N MET A 55 2.21 0.13 -5.99
CA MET A 55 2.44 1.57 -6.20
C MET A 55 2.76 1.93 -7.67
N ILE A 56 3.42 1.03 -8.39
CA ILE A 56 3.82 1.21 -9.80
C ILE A 56 3.13 0.12 -10.66
N GLY A 57 1.80 0.02 -10.52
CA GLY A 57 1.00 -0.91 -11.31
C GLY A 57 0.77 -2.27 -10.64
N ASN A 58 1.03 -3.37 -11.36
CA ASN A 58 0.55 -4.70 -10.98
C ASN A 58 1.64 -5.69 -10.56
N VAL A 59 2.90 -5.23 -10.48
CA VAL A 59 4.03 -6.01 -9.97
C VAL A 59 4.64 -5.27 -8.78
N PRO A 60 4.95 -5.95 -7.66
CA PRO A 60 5.59 -5.30 -6.52
C PRO A 60 6.99 -4.81 -6.88
N THR A 61 7.35 -3.66 -6.33
CA THR A 61 8.66 -3.04 -6.52
C THR A 61 9.29 -2.66 -5.18
N GLU A 62 10.55 -2.26 -5.20
CA GLU A 62 11.27 -1.73 -4.02
C GLU A 62 10.53 -0.56 -3.34
N VAL A 63 9.75 0.23 -4.10
CA VAL A 63 8.91 1.29 -3.55
C VAL A 63 7.85 0.72 -2.61
N ASP A 64 7.22 -0.39 -2.99
CA ASP A 64 6.22 -1.04 -2.14
C ASP A 64 6.83 -1.53 -0.83
N GLU A 65 8.06 -2.04 -0.87
CA GLU A 65 8.79 -2.49 0.33
C GLU A 65 9.08 -1.34 1.30
N VAL A 66 9.58 -0.21 0.78
CA VAL A 66 9.84 0.99 1.58
C VAL A 66 8.55 1.54 2.18
N MET A 67 7.48 1.66 1.38
CA MET A 67 6.18 2.13 1.84
C MET A 67 5.59 1.21 2.91
N PHE A 68 5.71 -0.12 2.73
CA PHE A 68 5.23 -1.12 3.67
C PHE A 68 5.93 -0.98 5.03
N GLN A 69 7.25 -0.84 5.04
CA GLN A 69 8.03 -0.66 6.26
C GLN A 69 7.62 0.63 7.00
N ARG A 70 7.51 1.76 6.27
CA ARG A 70 7.14 3.06 6.87
C ARG A 70 5.72 3.10 7.41
N LEU A 71 4.78 2.40 6.77
CA LEU A 71 3.38 2.35 7.19
C LEU A 71 3.09 1.30 8.27
N SER A 72 4.03 0.39 8.54
CA SER A 72 3.82 -0.78 9.42
C SER A 72 3.25 -0.42 10.79
N HIS A 73 3.86 0.57 11.46
CA HIS A 73 3.43 1.00 12.79
C HIS A 73 2.07 1.69 12.77
N LEU A 74 1.75 2.46 11.73
CA LEU A 74 0.44 3.10 11.60
C LEU A 74 -0.65 2.05 11.36
N MET A 75 -0.44 1.15 10.40
CA MET A 75 -1.38 0.08 10.07
C MET A 75 -1.64 -0.88 11.23
N ALA A 76 -0.63 -1.11 12.08
CA ALA A 76 -0.78 -1.91 13.30
C ALA A 76 -1.69 -1.25 14.34
N LYS A 77 -1.74 0.09 14.39
CA LYS A 77 -2.58 0.85 15.34
C LYS A 77 -4.04 0.95 14.92
N LEU A 78 -4.35 0.81 13.63
CA LEU A 78 -5.72 0.90 13.14
C LEU A 78 -6.56 -0.28 13.64
N SER A 79 -7.78 0.04 14.07
CA SER A 79 -8.83 -0.95 14.36
C SER A 79 -9.25 -1.69 13.08
N LEU A 80 -9.94 -2.83 13.26
CA LEU A 80 -10.49 -3.57 12.12
C LEU A 80 -11.47 -2.73 11.29
N TYR A 81 -12.29 -1.91 11.96
CA TYR A 81 -13.23 -1.01 11.29
C TYR A 81 -12.52 0.06 10.45
N GLU A 82 -11.48 0.71 11.01
CA GLU A 82 -10.70 1.70 10.24
C GLU A 82 -9.99 1.06 9.05
N LYS A 83 -9.48 -0.17 9.19
CA LYS A 83 -8.90 -0.91 8.06
C LYS A 83 -9.90 -1.20 6.96
N GLU A 84 -11.17 -1.46 7.29
CA GLU A 84 -12.25 -1.63 6.31
C GLU A 84 -12.56 -0.33 5.56
N MET A 85 -12.38 0.84 6.18
CA MET A 85 -12.53 2.14 5.51
C MET A 85 -11.45 2.37 4.44
N TYR A 86 -10.28 1.76 4.57
CA TYR A 86 -9.15 1.86 3.64
C TYR A 86 -8.89 0.52 2.94
N ILE A 87 -9.92 -0.06 2.32
CA ILE A 87 -9.90 -1.44 1.78
C ILE A 87 -8.78 -1.72 0.77
N HIS A 88 -8.47 -0.77 -0.13
CA HIS A 88 -7.43 -0.97 -1.15
C HIS A 88 -6.03 -0.95 -0.53
N LEU A 89 -5.82 -0.06 0.45
CA LEU A 89 -4.59 0.01 1.22
C LEU A 89 -4.42 -1.24 2.10
N SER A 90 -5.49 -1.66 2.78
CA SER A 90 -5.50 -2.88 3.60
C SER A 90 -5.21 -4.13 2.77
N ARG A 91 -5.80 -4.26 1.58
CA ARG A 91 -5.50 -5.33 0.62
C ARG A 91 -4.02 -5.34 0.26
N TRP A 92 -3.49 -4.20 -0.20
CA TRP A 92 -2.08 -4.07 -0.58
C TRP A 92 -1.15 -4.41 0.58
N PHE A 93 -1.42 -3.87 1.77
CA PHE A 93 -0.58 -4.09 2.96
C PHE A 93 -0.57 -5.57 3.36
N ASN A 94 -1.73 -6.23 3.35
CA ASN A 94 -1.84 -7.65 3.61
C ASN A 94 -1.03 -8.47 2.59
N THR A 95 -1.12 -8.14 1.29
CA THR A 95 -0.31 -8.77 0.24
C THR A 95 1.19 -8.58 0.47
N MET A 96 1.63 -7.37 0.81
CA MET A 96 3.03 -7.08 1.12
C MET A 96 3.51 -7.83 2.36
N GLN A 97 2.67 -7.91 3.40
CA GLN A 97 2.97 -8.68 4.61
C GLN A 97 3.23 -10.15 4.30
N PHE A 98 2.39 -10.79 3.48
CA PHE A 98 2.62 -12.19 3.06
C PHE A 98 3.88 -12.39 2.22
N LYS A 99 4.29 -11.37 1.44
CA LYS A 99 5.49 -11.44 0.60
C LYS A 99 6.78 -11.20 1.39
N MET A 100 6.76 -10.25 2.32
CA MET A 100 7.95 -9.75 3.02
C MET A 100 8.18 -10.44 4.37
N VAL A 101 7.12 -10.92 4.99
CA VAL A 101 7.14 -11.38 6.38
C VAL A 101 6.61 -12.81 6.44
N SER A 102 7.29 -13.65 7.21
CA SER A 102 6.79 -15.00 7.50
C SER A 102 5.41 -14.90 8.17
N PRO A 103 4.47 -15.84 7.89
CA PRO A 103 3.18 -15.86 8.58
C PRO A 103 3.28 -15.81 10.11
N ALA A 104 4.37 -16.31 10.69
CA ALA A 104 4.62 -16.26 12.14
C ALA A 104 4.98 -14.86 12.67
N GLN A 105 5.39 -13.95 11.80
CA GLN A 105 5.82 -12.57 12.13
C GLN A 105 4.80 -11.52 11.65
N SER A 106 3.75 -11.96 10.96
CA SER A 106 2.62 -11.14 10.51
C SER A 106 1.94 -10.48 11.72
N THR A 107 2.13 -9.17 11.87
CA THR A 107 1.70 -8.42 13.06
C THR A 107 0.35 -7.73 12.87
N VAL A 108 -0.06 -7.48 11.63
CA VAL A 108 -1.32 -6.77 11.34
C VAL A 108 -2.38 -7.75 10.89
N LEU A 109 -3.46 -7.83 11.66
CA LEU A 109 -4.66 -8.59 11.32
C LEU A 109 -5.62 -7.74 10.48
N PHE A 110 -6.22 -8.37 9.48
CA PHE A 110 -7.26 -7.83 8.61
C PHE A 110 -8.51 -8.71 8.70
N SER A 111 -9.67 -8.10 8.52
CA SER A 111 -10.93 -8.85 8.48
C SER A 111 -10.97 -9.78 7.28
N ARG A 112 -11.52 -10.98 7.47
CA ARG A 112 -11.79 -11.95 6.39
C ARG A 112 -13.21 -11.82 5.84
N SER A 113 -13.95 -10.79 6.23
CA SER A 113 -15.31 -10.55 5.73
C SER A 113 -15.28 -10.46 4.20
N LEU A 114 -16.04 -11.36 3.56
CA LEU A 114 -16.34 -11.37 2.12
C LEU A 114 -17.27 -10.20 1.76
N LEU A 115 -16.93 -8.98 2.16
CA LEU A 115 -17.59 -7.81 1.62
C LEU A 115 -16.92 -7.55 0.27
N TYR A 116 -17.54 -8.15 -0.75
CA TYR A 116 -17.25 -8.27 -2.19
C TYR A 116 -16.83 -9.66 -2.64
#